data_AF-A0A0M2NQC5-F1
#
_entry.id   AF-A0A0M2NQC5-F1
#
_cell.length_a   1.000
_cell.length_b   1.000
_cell.length_c   1.000
_cell.angle_alpha   90.00
_cell.angle_beta   90.00
_cell.angle_gamma   90.00
#
_symmetry.space_group_name_H-M   'P 1'
#
loop_
_entity.id
_entity.type
_entity.pdbx_description
1 polymer ?
#
loop_
_entity_poly.entity_id
_entity_poly.type
_entity_poly.pdbx_seq_one_letter_code
_entity_poly.pdbx_strand_id
1 'polypeptide(L)'
;MDRWIREEAKRIILQDKAACVVAYQKEILYLGQGKGIFPLMEYFEREELHRSGIAIFDKVIGKAAATFVVSLKPKYVFAKMISEAGYDLLRRNGIRTEFETKVPMIMNRDKSGMCMLEEKVQHIDAVDECVAVLQDWRRKIIPEKLRMAQA
;
A
#
# COMPACT_ATOMS: atom_id res chain seq x y z
N MET A 1 14.00 -5.56 -12.55
CA MET A 1 13.99 -4.14 -12.11
C MET A 1 15.42 -3.71 -11.90
N ASP A 2 15.76 -2.51 -12.35
CA ASP A 2 17.09 -1.95 -12.19
C ASP A 2 17.43 -1.77 -10.70
N ARG A 3 18.69 -1.97 -10.31
CA ARG A 3 19.10 -1.79 -8.92
C ARG A 3 18.94 -0.32 -8.50
N TRP A 4 19.30 0.61 -9.38
CA TRP A 4 19.27 2.04 -9.09
C TRP A 4 17.85 2.53 -8.80
N ILE A 5 16.86 2.15 -9.63
CA ILE A 5 15.47 2.60 -9.42
C ILE A 5 14.91 2.11 -8.09
N ARG A 6 15.32 0.91 -7.65
CA ARG A 6 14.91 0.36 -6.36
C ARG A 6 15.49 1.16 -5.19
N GLU A 7 16.78 1.47 -5.24
CA GLU A 7 17.41 2.27 -4.17
C GLU A 7 16.87 3.71 -4.15
N GLU A 8 16.58 4.29 -5.32
CA GLU A 8 15.97 5.61 -5.41
C GLU A 8 14.54 5.63 -4.84
N ALA A 9 13.71 4.65 -5.19
CA ALA A 9 12.36 4.53 -4.64
C ALA A 9 12.37 4.31 -3.11
N LYS A 10 13.31 3.50 -2.59
CA LYS A 10 13.53 3.39 -1.13
C LYS A 10 13.91 4.74 -0.53
N ARG A 11 14.86 5.45 -1.12
CA ARG A 11 15.31 6.76 -0.63
C ARG A 11 14.15 7.77 -0.54
N ILE A 12 13.27 7.79 -1.55
CA ILE A 12 12.07 8.65 -1.55
C ILE A 12 11.17 8.35 -0.35
N ILE A 13 10.88 7.07 -0.08
CA ILE A 13 10.08 6.65 1.08
C ILE A 13 10.79 6.97 2.40
N LEU A 14 12.08 6.65 2.51
CA LEU A 14 12.84 6.80 3.75
C LEU A 14 13.04 8.27 4.14
N GLN A 15 13.17 9.16 3.16
CA GLN A 15 13.23 10.61 3.33
C GLN A 15 11.85 11.28 3.43
N ASP A 16 10.77 10.50 3.56
CA ASP A 16 9.39 10.98 3.69
C ASP A 16 8.95 11.93 2.55
N LYS A 17 9.53 11.75 1.35
CA LYS A 17 9.18 12.53 0.14
C LYS A 17 7.94 12.01 -0.57
N ALA A 18 7.51 10.79 -0.26
CA ALA A 18 6.24 10.21 -0.68
C ALA A 18 5.77 9.21 0.37
N ALA A 19 4.46 8.93 0.37
CA ALA A 19 3.88 7.88 1.21
C ALA A 19 3.89 6.52 0.50
N CYS A 20 3.71 6.51 -0.82
CA CYS A 20 3.75 5.32 -1.67
C CYS A 20 4.48 5.65 -2.98
N VAL A 21 5.28 4.72 -3.49
CA VAL A 21 5.95 4.81 -4.79
C VAL A 21 5.71 3.51 -5.54
N VAL A 22 5.36 3.61 -6.82
CA VAL A 22 5.31 2.46 -7.72
C VAL A 22 6.36 2.65 -8.81
N ALA A 23 7.24 1.66 -8.95
CA ALA A 23 8.28 1.65 -9.96
C ALA A 23 8.08 0.50 -10.94
N TYR A 24 8.50 0.71 -12.17
CA TYR A 24 8.49 -0.30 -13.23
C TYR A 24 9.79 -0.19 -14.03
N GLN A 25 10.50 -1.30 -14.19
CA GLN A 25 11.77 -1.36 -14.91
C GLN A 25 12.84 -0.34 -14.44
N LYS A 26 12.89 0.85 -15.06
CA LYS A 26 13.82 1.96 -14.81
C LYS A 26 13.11 3.28 -14.50
N GLU A 27 11.78 3.28 -14.39
CA GLU A 27 10.96 4.46 -14.19
C GLU A 27 10.15 4.38 -12.88
N ILE A 28 9.85 5.54 -12.33
CA ILE A 28 8.84 5.71 -11.28
C ILE A 28 7.53 6.03 -11.99
N LEU A 29 6.55 5.13 -11.91
CA LEU A 29 5.24 5.28 -12.52
C LEU A 29 4.31 6.17 -11.70
N TYR A 30 4.47 6.15 -10.37
CA TYR A 30 3.56 6.83 -9.46
C TYR A 30 4.29 7.26 -8.18
N LEU A 31 4.03 8.50 -7.76
CA LEU A 31 4.48 9.11 -6.52
C LEU A 31 3.25 9.54 -5.71
N GLY A 32 2.83 8.66 -4.81
CA GLY A 32 1.67 8.87 -3.96
C GLY A 32 1.96 9.78 -2.78
N GLN A 33 1.23 10.88 -2.71
CA GLN A 33 1.26 11.83 -1.59
C GLN A 33 0.02 11.69 -0.73
N GLY A 34 0.13 12.01 0.56
CA GLY A 34 -1.01 12.00 1.47
C GLY A 34 -0.77 11.12 2.70
N LYS A 35 -1.86 10.65 3.30
CA LYS A 35 -1.86 9.96 4.59
C LYS A 35 -2.57 8.62 4.53
N GLY A 36 -2.15 7.70 5.39
CA GLY A 36 -2.73 6.37 5.50
C GLY A 36 -2.63 5.62 4.18
N ILE A 37 -3.66 4.83 3.88
CA ILE A 37 -3.70 3.94 2.72
C ILE A 37 -4.11 4.64 1.41
N PHE A 38 -4.55 5.90 1.47
CA PHE A 38 -5.16 6.58 0.32
C PHE A 38 -4.27 6.65 -0.93
N PRO A 39 -2.95 6.93 -0.84
CA PRO A 39 -2.11 6.98 -2.03
C PRO A 39 -2.03 5.62 -2.75
N LEU A 40 -2.00 4.52 -1.99
CA LEU A 40 -2.04 3.17 -2.56
C LEU A 40 -3.42 2.86 -3.18
N MET A 41 -4.51 3.26 -2.54
CA MET A 41 -5.86 3.09 -3.11
C MET A 41 -6.05 3.92 -4.39
N GLU A 42 -5.47 5.13 -4.46
CA GLU A 42 -5.49 5.96 -5.67
C GLU A 42 -4.75 5.27 -6.81
N TYR A 43 -3.54 4.74 -6.57
CA TYR A 43 -2.84 3.94 -7.56
C TYR A 43 -3.65 2.71 -7.99
N PHE A 44 -4.29 2.03 -7.03
CA PHE A 44 -5.12 0.87 -7.31
C PHE A 44 -6.29 1.19 -8.26
N GLU A 45 -6.93 2.35 -8.10
CA GLU A 45 -8.05 2.80 -8.95
C GLU A 45 -7.61 3.28 -10.34
N ARG A 46 -6.33 3.64 -10.53
CA ARG A 46 -5.77 4.06 -11.82
C ARG A 46 -5.31 2.87 -12.65
N GLU A 47 -6.28 2.10 -13.15
CA GLU A 47 -6.03 0.89 -13.95
C GLU A 47 -5.13 1.15 -15.17
N GLU A 48 -5.17 2.35 -15.76
CA GLU A 48 -4.32 2.76 -16.88
C GLU A 48 -2.82 2.77 -16.54
N LEU A 49 -2.45 2.83 -15.25
CA LEU A 49 -1.08 2.78 -14.76
C LEU A 49 -0.61 1.36 -14.40
N HIS A 50 -1.49 0.36 -14.46
CA HIS A 50 -1.14 -1.00 -14.05
C HIS A 50 -0.19 -1.64 -15.07
N ARG A 51 0.88 -2.26 -14.56
CA ARG A 51 1.88 -2.96 -15.37
C ARG A 51 2.26 -4.28 -14.70
N SER A 52 2.49 -5.32 -15.49
CA SER A 52 3.05 -6.57 -14.97
C SER A 52 4.52 -6.38 -14.65
N GLY A 53 4.97 -6.75 -13.45
CA GLY A 53 6.38 -6.61 -13.07
C GLY A 53 6.72 -5.36 -12.26
N ILE A 54 5.73 -4.62 -11.77
CA ILE A 54 5.93 -3.47 -10.88
C ILE A 54 6.57 -3.86 -9.55
N ALA A 55 7.12 -2.84 -8.89
CA ALA A 55 7.53 -2.88 -7.50
C ALA A 55 6.85 -1.75 -6.73
N ILE A 56 6.44 -2.03 -5.50
CA ILE A 56 5.74 -1.08 -4.63
C ILE A 56 6.64 -0.77 -3.43
N PHE A 57 6.74 0.50 -3.08
CA PHE A 57 7.48 0.98 -1.92
C PHE A 57 6.52 1.83 -1.11
N ASP A 58 6.26 1.47 0.13
CA ASP A 58 5.28 2.16 0.97
C ASP A 58 5.89 2.45 2.35
N LYS A 59 5.44 3.53 2.97
CA LYS A 59 5.87 3.90 4.32
C LYS A 59 5.32 2.92 5.36
N VAL A 60 4.05 2.50 5.25
CA VAL A 60 3.40 1.66 6.26
C VAL A 60 2.50 0.62 5.59
N ILE A 61 2.90 -0.65 5.68
CA ILE A 61 2.10 -1.76 5.17
C ILE A 61 1.41 -2.49 6.33
N GLY A 62 0.13 -2.19 6.49
CA GLY A 62 -0.79 -2.99 7.30
C GLY A 62 -1.48 -4.11 6.52
N LYS A 63 -2.32 -4.93 7.16
CA LYS A 63 -3.13 -5.96 6.45
C LYS A 63 -4.03 -5.33 5.37
N ALA A 64 -4.61 -4.17 5.67
CA ALA A 64 -5.41 -3.41 4.72
C ALA A 64 -4.60 -3.00 3.48
N ALA A 65 -3.40 -2.43 3.66
CA ALA A 65 -2.54 -2.05 2.54
C ALA A 65 -2.06 -3.29 1.75
N ALA A 66 -1.66 -4.34 2.47
CA ALA A 66 -1.21 -5.60 1.87
C ALA A 66 -2.28 -6.22 0.96
N THR A 67 -3.57 -6.01 1.24
CA THR A 67 -4.67 -6.48 0.37
C THR A 67 -4.59 -5.87 -1.04
N PHE A 68 -4.43 -4.55 -1.15
CA PHE A 68 -4.28 -3.89 -2.45
C PHE A 68 -2.97 -4.32 -3.14
N VAL A 69 -1.90 -4.44 -2.36
CA VAL A 69 -0.61 -4.93 -2.87
C VAL A 69 -0.75 -6.33 -3.46
N VAL A 70 -1.43 -7.26 -2.79
CA VAL A 70 -1.68 -8.61 -3.34
C VAL A 70 -2.49 -8.54 -4.64
N SER A 71 -3.52 -7.71 -4.68
CA SER A 71 -4.37 -7.54 -5.85
C SER A 71 -3.59 -7.02 -7.07
N LEU A 72 -2.61 -6.14 -6.84
CA LEU A 72 -1.71 -5.59 -7.87
C LEU A 72 -0.58 -6.54 -8.31
N LYS A 73 -0.35 -7.63 -7.57
CA LYS A 73 0.62 -8.70 -7.89
C LYS A 73 2.05 -8.18 -8.25
N PRO A 74 2.66 -7.29 -7.44
CA PRO A 74 4.00 -6.79 -7.71
C PRO A 74 5.04 -7.91 -7.58
N LYS A 75 6.20 -7.72 -8.23
CA LYS A 75 7.34 -8.63 -8.08
C LYS A 75 8.14 -8.38 -6.81
N TYR A 76 7.99 -7.20 -6.23
CA TYR A 76 8.77 -6.77 -5.08
C TYR A 76 8.02 -5.69 -4.31
N VAL A 77 8.12 -5.76 -2.97
CA VAL A 77 7.57 -4.76 -2.06
C VAL A 77 8.64 -4.33 -1.08
N PHE A 78 8.72 -3.03 -0.82
CA PHE A 78 9.45 -2.47 0.30
C PHE A 78 8.49 -1.76 1.26
N ALA A 79 8.65 -1.97 2.56
CA ALA A 79 7.93 -1.23 3.58
C ALA A 79 8.89 -0.59 4.59
N LYS A 80 8.75 0.70 4.90
CA LYS A 80 9.49 1.26 6.05
C LYS A 80 9.03 0.58 7.35
N MET A 81 7.72 0.44 7.53
CA MET A 81 7.10 -0.33 8.62
C MET A 81 6.07 -1.30 8.08
N ILE A 82 6.03 -2.53 8.61
CA ILE A 82 5.05 -3.55 8.23
C ILE A 82 4.44 -4.24 9.47
N SER A 83 3.13 -4.52 9.47
CA SER A 83 2.54 -5.36 10.53
C SER A 83 2.75 -6.85 10.27
N GLU A 84 2.69 -7.67 11.32
CA GLU A 84 2.76 -9.13 11.17
C GLU A 84 1.70 -9.66 10.21
N ALA A 85 0.45 -9.20 10.35
CA ALA A 85 -0.65 -9.58 9.48
C ALA A 85 -0.43 -9.14 8.02
N GLY A 86 0.11 -7.93 7.80
CA GLY A 86 0.49 -7.45 6.46
C GLY A 86 1.59 -8.31 5.84
N TYR A 87 2.66 -8.59 6.59
CA TYR A 87 3.77 -9.41 6.11
C TYR A 87 3.34 -10.84 5.79
N ASP A 88 2.54 -11.46 6.66
CA ASP A 88 2.02 -12.81 6.45
C ASP A 88 1.17 -12.90 5.19
N LEU A 89 0.30 -11.92 4.95
CA LEU A 89 -0.53 -11.88 3.75
C LEU A 89 0.33 -11.80 2.47
N LEU A 90 1.34 -10.93 2.46
CA LEU A 90 2.26 -10.82 1.32
C LEU A 90 3.06 -12.11 1.12
N ARG A 91 3.59 -12.71 2.20
CA ARG A 91 4.40 -13.94 2.15
C ARG A 91 3.59 -15.11 1.60
N ARG A 92 2.36 -15.32 2.08
CA ARG A 92 1.47 -16.40 1.64
C ARG A 92 1.09 -16.28 0.16
N ASN A 93 1.06 -15.06 -0.35
CA ASN A 93 0.83 -14.78 -1.78
C ASN A 93 2.13 -14.75 -2.62
N GLY A 94 3.26 -15.20 -2.08
CA GLY A 94 4.52 -15.33 -2.81
C GLY A 94 5.18 -14.01 -3.21
N ILE A 95 4.82 -12.91 -2.55
CA ILE A 95 5.36 -11.58 -2.85
C ILE A 95 6.69 -11.41 -2.11
N ARG A 96 7.74 -11.07 -2.84
CA ARG A 96 9.05 -10.76 -2.25
C ARG A 96 8.96 -9.43 -1.50
N THR A 97 9.11 -9.47 -0.18
CA THR A 97 8.99 -8.29 0.68
C THR A 97 10.28 -8.01 1.44
N GLU A 98 10.70 -6.75 1.43
CA GLU A 98 11.75 -6.19 2.28
C GLU A 98 11.15 -5.12 3.20
N PHE A 99 11.68 -4.95 4.41
CA PHE A 99 11.20 -3.92 5.33
C PHE A 99 12.27 -3.46 6.31
N GLU A 100 12.16 -2.25 6.88
CA GLU A 100 13.04 -1.81 7.98
C GLU A 100 12.55 -2.30 9.34
N THR A 101 11.24 -2.19 9.62
CA THR A 101 10.68 -2.56 10.92
C THR A 101 9.42 -3.41 10.75
N LYS A 102 9.37 -4.54 11.47
CA LYS A 102 8.15 -5.34 11.63
C LYS A 102 7.55 -5.10 13.01
N VAL A 103 6.24 -4.87 13.08
CA VAL A 103 5.50 -4.62 14.32
C VAL A 103 4.32 -5.59 14.45
N PRO A 104 3.82 -5.90 15.67
CA PRO A 104 2.65 -6.78 15.83
C PRO A 104 1.42 -6.28 15.06
N MET A 105 1.19 -4.96 15.08
CA MET A 105 0.04 -4.32 14.46
C MET A 105 0.34 -2.85 14.10
N ILE A 106 -0.35 -2.32 13.08
CA ILE A 106 -0.31 -0.89 12.79
C ILE A 106 -1.26 -0.18 13.75
N MET A 107 -0.70 0.73 14.55
CA MET A 107 -1.46 1.55 15.48
C MET A 107 -2.12 2.74 14.79
N ASN A 108 -3.22 3.23 15.36
CA ASN A 108 -3.80 4.51 14.99
C ASN A 108 -2.88 5.68 15.37
N ARG A 109 -3.22 6.88 14.89
CA ARG A 109 -2.32 8.05 14.96
C ARG A 109 -2.09 8.56 16.38
N ASP A 110 -3.10 8.48 17.23
CA ASP A 110 -3.09 8.85 18.65
C ASP A 110 -2.52 7.73 19.53
N LYS A 111 -2.18 6.57 18.95
CA LYS A 111 -1.61 5.41 19.63
C LYS A 111 -2.51 4.83 20.72
N SER A 112 -3.83 5.01 20.60
CA SER A 112 -4.83 4.48 21.53
C SER A 112 -5.27 3.05 21.18
N GLY A 113 -4.98 2.56 19.97
CA GLY A 113 -5.41 1.24 19.53
C GLY A 113 -4.98 0.88 18.10
N MET A 114 -5.61 -0.14 17.53
CA MET A 114 -5.38 -0.54 16.15
C MET A 114 -5.81 0.55 15.17
N CYS A 115 -5.10 0.65 14.05
CA CYS A 115 -5.61 1.40 12.91
C CYS A 115 -6.96 0.82 12.50
N MET A 116 -8.00 1.66 12.47
CA MET A 116 -9.37 1.24 12.13
C MET A 116 -9.45 0.47 10.80
N LEU A 117 -8.64 0.82 9.80
CA LEU A 117 -8.63 0.08 8.53
C LEU A 117 -8.00 -1.30 8.63
N GLU A 118 -6.99 -1.48 9.49
CA GLU A 118 -6.40 -2.79 9.76
C GLU A 118 -7.39 -3.67 10.52
N GLU A 119 -8.07 -3.12 11.52
CA GLU A 119 -9.12 -3.80 12.28
C GLU A 119 -10.28 -4.24 11.38
N LYS A 120 -10.73 -3.37 10.46
CA LYS A 120 -11.87 -3.62 9.56
C LYS A 120 -11.71 -4.85 8.67
N VAL A 121 -10.48 -5.28 8.41
CA VAL A 121 -10.16 -6.45 7.59
C VAL A 121 -9.43 -7.55 8.37
N GLN A 122 -9.27 -7.39 9.69
CA GLN A 122 -8.48 -8.29 10.52
C GLN A 122 -8.95 -9.75 10.41
N HIS A 123 -10.26 -9.96 10.37
CA HIS A 123 -10.91 -11.28 10.34
C HIS A 123 -11.37 -11.73 8.95
N ILE A 124 -11.04 -10.98 7.91
CA ILE A 124 -11.40 -11.32 6.53
C ILE A 124 -10.18 -11.94 5.86
N ASP A 125 -10.31 -13.17 5.35
CA ASP A 125 -9.22 -13.89 4.70
C ASP A 125 -9.18 -13.70 3.19
N ALA A 126 -10.35 -13.54 2.55
CA ALA A 126 -10.46 -13.33 1.11
C ALA A 126 -9.97 -11.92 0.74
N VAL A 127 -8.94 -11.86 -0.11
CA VAL A 127 -8.35 -10.58 -0.55
C VAL A 127 -9.39 -9.70 -1.25
N ASP A 128 -10.19 -10.26 -2.15
CA ASP A 128 -11.20 -9.50 -2.90
C ASP A 128 -12.30 -8.94 -1.98
N GLU A 129 -12.65 -9.67 -0.92
CA GLU A 129 -13.60 -9.19 0.10
C GLU A 129 -13.01 -8.03 0.91
N CYS A 130 -11.74 -8.13 1.32
CA CYS A 130 -11.02 -7.02 1.95
C CYS A 130 -11.00 -5.78 1.05
N VAL A 131 -10.72 -5.93 -0.25
CA VAL A 131 -10.75 -4.82 -1.22
C VAL A 131 -12.14 -4.17 -1.25
N ALA A 132 -13.19 -4.98 -1.39
CA ALA A 132 -14.56 -4.47 -1.44
C ALA A 132 -14.94 -3.69 -0.17
N VAL A 133 -14.60 -4.21 1.01
CA VAL A 133 -14.86 -3.58 2.31
C VAL A 133 -14.13 -2.24 2.46
N LEU A 134 -12.90 -2.15 1.94
CA LEU A 134 -12.07 -0.95 2.01
C LEU A 134 -12.47 0.10 0.97
N GLN A 135 -12.83 -0.30 -0.25
CA GLN A 135 -13.38 0.59 -1.27
C GLN A 135 -14.75 1.14 -0.87
N ASP A 136 -15.61 0.31 -0.26
CA ASP A 136 -16.90 0.77 0.27
C ASP A 136 -16.71 1.82 1.37
N TRP A 137 -15.78 1.58 2.29
CA TRP A 137 -15.40 2.58 3.29
C TRP A 137 -14.92 3.89 2.64
N ARG A 138 -14.04 3.81 1.63
CA ARG A 138 -13.55 5.00 0.91
C ARG A 138 -14.68 5.80 0.27
N ARG A 139 -15.68 5.13 -0.33
CA ARG A 139 -16.87 5.78 -0.90
C ARG A 139 -17.70 6.55 0.12
N LYS A 140 -17.84 6.01 1.33
CA LYS A 140 -18.60 6.64 2.41
C LYS A 140 -17.90 7.86 3.00
N ILE A 141 -16.57 7.84 3.08
CA ILE A 141 -15.77 8.92 3.67
C ILE A 141 -15.43 10.01 2.65
N ILE A 142 -15.26 9.68 1.37
CA ILE A 142 -14.93 10.63 0.28
C ILE A 142 -16.00 10.52 -0.82
N PRO A 143 -17.03 11.39 -0.78
CA PRO A 143 -18.06 11.45 -1.82
C PRO A 143 -17.49 11.70 -3.21
N GLU A 144 -18.11 11.11 -4.23
CA GLU A 144 -17.66 11.12 -5.64
C GLU A 144 -17.39 12.53 -6.19
N LYS A 145 -18.20 13.52 -5.79
CA LYS A 145 -18.05 14.94 -6.18
C LYS A 145 -16.71 15.57 -5.79
N LEU A 146 -16.01 15.02 -4.80
CA LEU A 146 -14.69 15.49 -4.35
C LEU A 146 -13.51 14.78 -5.04
N ARG A 147 -13.78 13.73 -5.85
CA ARG A 147 -12.73 12.95 -6.55
C ARG A 147 -12.28 13.60 -7.86
N MET A 148 -13.16 14.33 -8.53
CA MET A 148 -12.87 14.99 -9.82
C MET A 148 -12.19 16.36 -9.67
N ALA A 149 -11.97 16.84 -8.45
CA ALA A 149 -11.35 18.15 -8.19
C ALA A 149 -9.81 18.10 -8.08
N GLN A 150 -9.19 16.95 -8.37
CA GLN A 150 -7.74 16.74 -8.32
C GLN A 150 -7.19 16.04 -9.57
N ALA A 151 -7.94 16.05 -10.67
CA ALA A 151 -7.47 15.64 -12.00
C ALA A 151 -6.99 16.85 -12.79
#